data_AF-A0A1S3QNL9-F1
#
_entry.id   AF-A0A1S3QNL9-F1
#
_cell.length_a   1.000
_cell.length_b   1.000
_cell.length_c   1.000
_cell.angle_alpha   90.00
_cell.angle_beta   90.00
_cell.angle_gamma   90.00
#
_symmetry.space_group_name_H-M   'P 1'
#
loop_
_entity.id
_entity.type
_entity.pdbx_description
1 polymer ?
#
loop_
_entity_poly.entity_id
_entity_poly.type
_entity_poly.pdbx_seq_one_letter_code
_entity_poly.pdbx_strand_id
1 'polypeptide(L)'
;FPVNNRSVFFSPGTSCYSRNLDYARLRRIADENGAFLLADMAHISGLVAAGVVPSPFEYCDVVSTTTHKTLRGCRSGVIFYRKGIRSVDSKGKETLYNLESLINQAVFPGLQGGPHNHAIAGVAVALKQALTPEFKAYQYQVLSNCRAMANALIDLGYKIVT
;
A
#
# COMPACT_ATOMS: atom_id res chain seq x y z
N PHE A 1 17.81 -9.07 22.87
CA PHE A 1 16.37 -8.92 22.58
C PHE A 1 15.87 -10.23 21.99
N PRO A 2 14.93 -10.95 22.61
CA PRO A 2 14.43 -12.18 22.01
C PRO A 2 13.61 -11.78 20.78
N VAL A 3 14.20 -11.95 19.60
CA VAL A 3 13.52 -11.82 18.33
C VAL A 3 12.59 -13.02 18.24
N ASN A 4 11.38 -12.88 18.77
CA ASN A 4 10.32 -13.86 18.55
C ASN A 4 10.07 -13.84 17.04
N ASN A 5 10.47 -14.92 16.37
CA ASN A 5 10.68 -15.05 14.94
C ASN A 5 9.34 -15.02 14.16
N ARG A 6 8.59 -13.91 14.24
CA ARG A 6 7.35 -13.72 13.48
C ARG A 6 7.74 -13.20 12.10
N SER A 7 7.68 -14.08 11.12
CA SER A 7 7.94 -13.80 9.71
C SER A 7 7.09 -12.61 9.24
N VAL A 8 7.65 -11.76 8.38
CA VAL A 8 6.84 -10.80 7.62
C VAL A 8 6.40 -11.51 6.35
N PHE A 9 5.09 -11.67 6.16
CA PHE A 9 4.54 -12.12 4.90
C PHE A 9 4.41 -10.88 3.99
N PHE A 10 5.36 -10.81 3.06
CA PHE A 10 5.41 -9.75 2.07
C PHE A 10 4.44 -10.09 0.94
N SER A 11 3.38 -9.30 0.79
CA SER A 11 2.67 -9.25 -0.48
C SER A 11 3.47 -8.30 -1.37
N PRO A 12 4.24 -8.80 -2.36
CA PRO A 12 4.97 -7.92 -3.25
C PRO A 12 3.96 -7.02 -3.93
N GLY A 13 4.05 -5.72 -3.64
CA GLY A 13 3.41 -4.71 -4.46
C GLY A 13 3.82 -4.94 -5.89
N THR A 14 2.86 -5.28 -6.72
CA THR A 14 3.16 -5.78 -8.05
C THR A 14 3.61 -4.61 -8.93
N SER A 15 4.85 -4.64 -9.40
CA SER A 15 5.34 -3.65 -10.36
C SER A 15 4.77 -3.87 -11.77
N CYS A 16 4.46 -5.13 -12.12
CA CYS A 16 3.90 -5.52 -13.41
C CYS A 16 2.88 -6.66 -13.24
N TYR A 17 1.71 -6.34 -12.68
CA TYR A 17 0.58 -7.26 -12.57
C TYR A 17 -0.69 -6.48 -12.86
N SER A 18 -1.55 -7.01 -13.72
CA SER A 18 -2.69 -6.28 -14.28
C SER A 18 -4.00 -6.52 -13.53
N ARG A 19 -3.96 -7.34 -12.45
CA ARG A 19 -5.13 -7.72 -11.64
C ARG A 19 -5.03 -7.22 -10.21
N ASN A 20 -6.18 -7.13 -9.56
CA ASN A 20 -6.24 -6.82 -8.13
C ASN A 20 -5.72 -8.01 -7.32
N LEU A 21 -5.05 -7.71 -6.20
CA LEU A 21 -4.64 -8.74 -5.25
C LEU A 21 -5.81 -9.16 -4.37
N ASP A 22 -5.90 -10.46 -4.06
CA ASP A 22 -6.83 -11.00 -3.08
C ASP A 22 -6.26 -10.82 -1.67
N TYR A 23 -6.39 -9.61 -1.13
CA TYR A 23 -5.89 -9.26 0.19
C TYR A 23 -6.52 -10.10 1.31
N ALA A 24 -7.77 -10.54 1.16
CA ALA A 24 -8.45 -11.39 2.12
C ALA A 24 -7.80 -12.78 2.20
N ARG A 25 -7.48 -13.39 1.05
CA ARG A 25 -6.71 -14.64 1.02
C ARG A 25 -5.33 -14.47 1.62
N LEU A 26 -4.62 -13.39 1.29
CA LEU A 26 -3.27 -13.14 1.83
C LEU A 26 -3.31 -12.93 3.35
N ARG A 27 -4.34 -12.27 3.88
CA ARG A 27 -4.56 -12.12 5.32
C ARG A 27 -4.71 -13.46 6.02
N ARG A 28 -5.58 -14.35 5.49
CA ARG A 28 -5.76 -15.69 6.05
C ARG A 28 -4.44 -16.47 6.13
N ILE A 29 -3.66 -16.46 5.05
CA ILE A 29 -2.35 -17.12 5.01
C ILE A 29 -1.40 -16.49 6.04
N ALA A 30 -1.38 -15.16 6.16
CA ALA A 30 -0.55 -14.48 7.14
C ALA A 30 -0.96 -14.84 8.58
N ASP A 31 -2.26 -14.94 8.88
CA ASP A 31 -2.76 -15.36 10.20
C ASP A 31 -2.39 -16.79 10.54
N GLU A 32 -2.55 -17.73 9.60
CA GLU A 32 -2.19 -19.14 9.76
C GLU A 32 -0.70 -19.32 10.12
N ASN A 33 0.15 -18.42 9.63
CA ASN A 33 1.60 -18.45 9.86
C ASN A 33 2.06 -17.51 11.00
N GLY A 34 1.13 -16.82 11.68
CA GLY A 34 1.45 -15.83 12.72
C GLY A 34 2.25 -14.61 12.20
N ALA A 35 2.19 -14.36 10.89
CA ALA A 35 2.96 -13.35 10.18
C ALA A 35 2.26 -11.98 10.15
N PHE A 36 3.05 -10.93 9.95
CA PHE A 36 2.52 -9.62 9.57
C PHE A 36 2.30 -9.57 8.05
N LEU A 37 1.19 -8.96 7.61
CA LEU A 37 0.91 -8.74 6.20
C LEU A 37 1.32 -7.31 5.81
N LEU A 38 2.30 -7.20 4.90
CA LEU A 38 2.70 -5.93 4.30
C LEU A 38 2.24 -5.87 2.85
N ALA A 39 1.61 -4.75 2.45
CA ALA A 39 1.34 -4.42 1.05
C ALA A 39 2.17 -3.22 0.59
N ASP A 40 2.86 -3.36 -0.53
CA ASP A 40 3.39 -2.20 -1.26
C ASP A 40 2.38 -1.80 -2.34
N MET A 41 1.83 -0.59 -2.25
CA MET A 41 0.83 -0.09 -3.20
C MET A 41 1.39 0.97 -4.14
N ALA A 42 2.72 1.05 -4.32
CA ALA A 42 3.38 2.10 -5.09
C ALA A 42 2.76 2.38 -6.46
N HIS A 43 2.39 1.34 -7.22
CA HIS A 43 1.79 1.49 -8.56
C HIS A 43 0.31 1.90 -8.53
N ILE A 44 -0.43 1.60 -7.45
CA ILE A 44 -1.89 1.78 -7.39
C ILE A 44 -2.33 2.80 -6.35
N SER A 45 -1.41 3.47 -5.65
CA SER A 45 -1.74 4.37 -4.54
C SER A 45 -2.70 5.49 -4.91
N GLY A 46 -2.61 6.03 -6.13
CA GLY A 46 -3.60 7.00 -6.62
C GLY A 46 -4.98 6.39 -6.86
N LEU A 47 -5.03 5.17 -7.40
CA LEU A 47 -6.27 4.43 -7.63
C LEU A 47 -6.96 4.07 -6.30
N VAL A 48 -6.17 3.67 -5.29
CA VAL A 48 -6.64 3.40 -3.93
C VAL A 48 -7.16 4.68 -3.28
N ALA A 49 -6.42 5.79 -3.37
CA ALA A 49 -6.84 7.09 -2.82
C ALA A 49 -8.17 7.58 -3.43
N ALA A 50 -8.39 7.34 -4.72
CA ALA A 50 -9.65 7.65 -5.40
C ALA A 50 -10.79 6.65 -5.13
N GLY A 51 -10.50 5.52 -4.47
CA GLY A 51 -11.48 4.47 -4.18
C GLY A 51 -11.98 3.73 -5.43
N VAL A 52 -11.15 3.64 -6.47
CA VAL A 52 -11.52 2.98 -7.75
C VAL A 52 -10.98 1.55 -7.88
N VAL A 53 -10.19 1.10 -6.91
CA VAL A 53 -9.69 -0.28 -6.75
C VAL A 53 -9.78 -0.71 -5.28
N PRO A 54 -9.77 -2.01 -4.96
CA PRO A 54 -9.78 -2.51 -3.58
C PRO A 54 -8.62 -1.94 -2.76
N SER A 55 -8.91 -1.60 -1.51
CA SER A 55 -7.94 -1.00 -0.60
C SER A 55 -7.16 -2.08 0.17
N PRO A 56 -5.80 -2.02 0.21
CA PRO A 56 -5.02 -2.92 1.05
C PRO A 56 -5.22 -2.64 2.55
N PHE A 57 -5.67 -1.44 2.92
CA PHE A 57 -5.80 -1.00 4.31
C PHE A 57 -6.84 -1.79 5.11
N GLU A 58 -7.74 -2.52 4.46
CA GLU A 58 -8.72 -3.37 5.13
C GLU A 58 -8.04 -4.58 5.81
N TYR A 59 -6.99 -5.12 5.19
CA TYR A 59 -6.39 -6.40 5.57
C TYR A 59 -4.95 -6.30 6.07
N CYS A 60 -4.18 -5.34 5.56
CA CYS A 60 -2.75 -5.27 5.82
C CYS A 60 -2.42 -4.61 7.16
N ASP A 61 -1.34 -5.09 7.79
CA ASP A 61 -0.78 -4.54 9.02
C ASP A 61 0.08 -3.30 8.73
N VAL A 62 0.80 -3.34 7.61
CA VAL A 62 1.67 -2.28 7.10
C VAL A 62 1.38 -2.05 5.62
N VAL A 63 1.32 -0.79 5.20
CA VAL A 63 1.19 -0.42 3.79
C VAL A 63 2.28 0.57 3.42
N SER A 64 3.13 0.24 2.45
CA SER A 64 4.14 1.15 1.90
C SER A 64 3.70 1.70 0.54
N THR A 65 4.17 2.89 0.19
CA THR A 65 3.95 3.43 -1.15
C THR A 65 5.01 4.45 -1.54
N THR A 66 5.26 4.56 -2.85
CA THR A 66 5.86 5.76 -3.44
C THR A 66 4.81 6.83 -3.69
N THR A 67 5.19 8.11 -3.66
CA THR A 67 4.25 9.23 -3.86
C THR A 67 4.18 9.75 -5.30
N HIS A 68 5.08 9.34 -6.20
CA HIS A 68 5.24 9.94 -7.53
C HIS A 68 4.56 9.21 -8.70
N LYS A 69 4.02 8.01 -8.49
CA LYS A 69 3.38 7.20 -9.55
C LYS A 69 1.93 7.65 -9.76
N THR A 70 0.97 6.74 -9.60
CA THR A 70 -0.46 7.06 -9.77
C THR A 70 -0.96 8.11 -8.77
N LEU A 71 -0.29 8.29 -7.63
CA LEU A 71 -0.58 9.38 -6.67
C LEU A 71 -0.15 10.77 -7.18
N ARG A 72 0.71 10.86 -8.21
CA ARG A 72 1.08 12.09 -8.92
C ARG A 72 1.74 13.19 -8.05
N GLY A 73 2.44 12.81 -6.98
CA GLY A 73 3.25 13.72 -6.15
C GLY A 73 4.72 13.78 -6.56
N CYS A 74 5.54 14.40 -5.71
CA CYS A 74 7.00 14.39 -5.86
C CYS A 74 7.60 13.03 -5.46
N ARG A 75 8.90 12.82 -5.73
CA ARG A 75 9.60 11.58 -5.35
C ARG A 75 9.79 11.50 -3.83
N SER A 76 9.01 10.66 -3.17
CA SER A 76 9.11 10.31 -1.76
C SER A 76 8.48 8.93 -1.50
N GLY A 77 8.58 8.46 -0.24
CA GLY A 77 7.95 7.25 0.26
C GLY A 77 7.13 7.52 1.52
N VAL A 78 6.06 6.73 1.72
CA VAL A 78 5.22 6.76 2.92
C VAL A 78 5.03 5.34 3.43
N ILE A 79 5.11 5.16 4.75
CA ILE A 79 4.84 3.90 5.44
C ILE A 79 3.68 4.12 6.40
N PHE A 80 2.57 3.43 6.14
CA PHE A 80 1.43 3.36 7.02
C PHE A 80 1.51 2.09 7.87
N TYR A 81 1.02 2.17 9.10
CA TYR A 81 1.00 1.04 10.03
C TYR A 81 -0.23 1.08 10.92
N ARG A 82 -0.72 -0.11 11.29
CA ARG A 82 -1.81 -0.26 12.28
C ARG A 82 -1.36 0.16 13.68
N LYS A 83 -2.31 0.69 14.45
CA LYS A 83 -2.21 1.01 15.88
C LYS A 83 -3.39 0.39 16.61
N GLY A 84 -3.28 0.21 17.94
CA GLY A 84 -4.34 -0.37 18.77
C GLY A 84 -4.22 -1.88 18.95
N ILE A 85 -5.35 -2.56 19.14
CA ILE A 85 -5.41 -4.01 19.40
C ILE A 85 -5.16 -4.78 18.10
N ARG A 86 -4.20 -5.71 18.12
CA ARG A 86 -3.92 -6.65 17.03
C ARG A 86 -4.73 -7.94 17.17
N SER A 87 -4.77 -8.50 18.37
CA SER A 87 -5.48 -9.76 18.63
C SER A 87 -5.89 -9.85 20.08
N VAL A 88 -6.95 -10.62 20.33
CA VAL A 88 -7.41 -10.98 21.68
C VAL A 88 -7.33 -12.50 21.79
N ASP A 89 -6.67 -13.00 22.81
CA ASP A 89 -6.57 -14.45 23.02
C ASP A 89 -7.87 -15.04 23.60
N SER A 90 -7.94 -16.37 23.69
CA SER A 90 -9.11 -17.07 24.25
C SER A 90 -9.41 -16.75 25.72
N LYS A 91 -8.48 -16.09 26.42
CA LYS A 91 -8.60 -15.65 27.81
C LYS A 91 -8.94 -14.16 27.92
N GLY A 92 -9.19 -13.48 26.80
CA GLY A 92 -9.49 -12.05 26.76
C GLY A 92 -8.26 -11.16 26.87
N LYS A 93 -7.04 -11.69 26.79
CA LYS A 93 -5.83 -10.87 26.84
C LYS A 93 -5.60 -10.21 25.49
N GLU A 94 -5.56 -8.88 25.51
CA GLU A 94 -5.27 -8.07 24.35
C GLU A 94 -3.76 -8.06 24.04
N THR A 95 -3.44 -8.19 22.75
CA THR A 95 -2.11 -7.95 22.20
C THR A 95 -2.18 -6.70 21.34
N LEU A 96 -1.40 -5.67 21.71
CA LEU A 96 -1.36 -4.42 20.96
C LEU A 96 -0.36 -4.49 19.78
N TYR A 97 -0.61 -3.70 18.75
CA TYR A 97 0.39 -3.38 17.74
C TYR A 97 1.53 -2.57 18.35
N ASN A 98 2.77 -2.93 18.01
CA ASN A 98 3.99 -2.20 18.37
C ASN A 98 4.71 -1.61 17.14
N LEU A 99 4.02 -1.52 16.00
CA LEU A 99 4.59 -1.15 14.70
C LEU A 99 5.10 0.29 14.67
N GLU A 100 4.40 1.23 15.31
CA GLU A 100 4.74 2.66 15.32
C GLU A 100 6.17 2.93 15.80
N SER A 101 6.50 2.45 17.00
CA SER A 101 7.84 2.64 17.57
C SER A 101 8.92 1.97 16.72
N LEU A 102 8.66 0.75 16.24
CA LEU A 102 9.63 -0.02 15.46
C LEU A 102 9.91 0.61 14.10
N ILE A 103 8.87 1.04 13.38
CA ILE A 103 8.99 1.65 12.06
C ILE A 103 9.63 3.03 12.16
N ASN A 104 9.19 3.88 13.10
CA ASN A 104 9.75 5.21 13.27
C ASN A 104 11.24 5.14 13.63
N GLN A 105 11.63 4.25 14.56
CA GLN A 105 13.04 4.05 14.94
C GLN A 105 13.88 3.45 13.81
N ALA A 106 13.31 2.56 13.00
CA ALA A 106 13.99 2.01 11.83
C ALA A 106 14.26 3.10 10.77
N VAL A 107 13.34 4.04 10.56
CA VAL A 107 13.56 5.19 9.67
C VAL A 107 14.62 6.12 10.26
N PHE A 108 14.42 6.59 11.50
CA PHE A 108 15.37 7.43 12.21
C PHE A 108 15.37 7.04 13.70
N PRO A 109 16.54 6.79 14.32
CA PRO A 109 17.90 6.98 13.80
C PRO A 109 18.47 5.77 13.02
N GLY A 110 17.66 4.76 12.70
CA GLY A 110 18.15 3.49 12.16
C GLY A 110 18.81 3.59 10.78
N LEU A 111 18.11 4.12 9.77
CA LEU A 111 18.55 4.07 8.37
C LEU A 111 18.78 5.44 7.73
N GLN A 112 18.01 6.46 8.13
CA GLN A 112 18.10 7.81 7.58
C GLN A 112 18.58 8.81 8.64
N GLY A 113 19.10 9.94 8.17
CA GLY A 113 19.47 11.10 8.98
C GLY A 113 18.41 12.20 8.92
N GLY A 114 18.80 13.40 8.49
CA GLY A 114 17.90 14.55 8.41
C GLY A 114 16.79 14.38 7.36
N PRO A 115 15.53 14.75 7.66
CA PRO A 115 14.42 14.61 6.73
C PRO A 115 14.48 15.63 5.58
N HIS A 116 14.01 15.23 4.40
CA HIS A 116 13.89 16.10 3.24
C HIS A 116 12.59 16.93 3.29
N ASN A 117 12.57 17.99 4.11
CA ASN A 117 11.37 18.79 4.39
C ASN A 117 10.70 19.39 3.15
N HIS A 118 11.47 19.76 2.12
CA HIS A 118 10.94 20.25 0.84
C HIS A 118 10.11 19.18 0.12
N ALA A 119 10.54 17.91 0.16
CA ALA A 119 9.77 16.80 -0.40
C ALA A 119 8.52 16.51 0.44
N ILE A 120 8.63 16.55 1.78
CA ILE A 120 7.48 16.37 2.69
C ILE A 120 6.40 17.42 2.41
N ALA A 121 6.77 18.69 2.22
CA ALA A 121 5.84 19.74 1.83
C ALA A 121 5.16 19.46 0.47
N GLY A 122 5.92 19.00 -0.53
CA GLY A 122 5.37 18.59 -1.83
C GLY A 122 4.41 17.41 -1.74
N VAL A 123 4.68 16.43 -0.86
CA VAL A 123 3.78 15.30 -0.60
C VAL A 123 2.47 15.79 0.01
N ALA A 124 2.51 16.73 0.97
CA ALA A 124 1.30 17.29 1.58
C ALA A 124 0.38 17.96 0.54
N VAL A 125 0.97 18.69 -0.42
CA VAL A 125 0.22 19.29 -1.55
C VAL A 125 -0.42 18.20 -2.41
N ALA A 126 0.33 17.15 -2.77
CA ALA A 126 -0.19 16.04 -3.57
C ALA A 126 -1.32 15.27 -2.86
N LEU A 127 -1.20 15.04 -1.56
CA LEU A 127 -2.26 14.41 -0.76
C LEU A 127 -3.52 15.27 -0.71
N LYS A 128 -3.39 16.60 -0.60
CA LYS A 128 -4.53 17.51 -0.69
C LYS A 128 -5.23 17.42 -2.05
N GLN A 129 -4.47 17.35 -3.14
CA GLN A 129 -5.02 17.15 -4.49
C GLN A 129 -5.70 15.78 -4.64
N ALA A 130 -5.19 14.73 -4.00
CA ALA A 130 -5.75 13.38 -4.09
C ALA A 130 -7.16 13.26 -3.48
N LEU A 131 -7.56 14.20 -2.62
CA LEU A 131 -8.88 14.23 -1.98
C LEU A 131 -9.96 14.91 -2.84
N THR A 132 -9.60 15.51 -3.98
CA THR A 132 -10.57 16.27 -4.77
C THR A 132 -11.40 15.38 -5.71
N PRO A 133 -12.64 15.78 -6.06
CA PRO A 133 -13.46 15.06 -7.04
C PRO A 133 -12.79 14.92 -8.41
N GLU A 134 -12.02 15.92 -8.84
CA GLU A 134 -11.30 15.93 -10.11
C GLU A 134 -10.21 14.86 -10.12
N PHE A 135 -9.55 14.61 -8.99
CA PHE A 135 -8.58 13.53 -8.88
C PHE A 135 -9.26 12.17 -8.99
N LYS A 136 -10.42 11.98 -8.36
CA LYS A 136 -11.21 10.75 -8.52
C LYS A 136 -11.63 10.53 -9.98
N ALA A 137 -12.13 11.56 -10.64
CA ALA A 137 -12.47 11.52 -12.07
C ALA A 137 -11.26 11.16 -12.94
N TYR A 138 -10.10 11.77 -12.66
CA TYR A 138 -8.83 11.44 -13.31
C TYR A 138 -8.48 9.95 -13.17
N GLN A 139 -8.60 9.36 -11.97
CA GLN A 139 -8.29 7.94 -11.76
C GLN A 139 -9.27 6.99 -12.46
N TYR A 140 -10.56 7.35 -12.53
CA TYR A 140 -11.51 6.61 -13.38
C TYR A 140 -11.10 6.65 -14.85
N GLN A 141 -10.66 7.81 -15.35
CA GLN A 141 -10.20 7.95 -16.72
C GLN A 141 -8.95 7.09 -16.99
N VAL A 142 -8.02 6.99 -16.04
CA VAL A 142 -6.84 6.10 -16.14
C VAL A 142 -7.28 4.65 -16.36
N LEU A 143 -8.24 4.14 -15.57
CA LEU A 143 -8.76 2.78 -15.72
C LEU A 143 -9.49 2.59 -17.06
N SER A 144 -10.31 3.56 -17.46
CA SER A 144 -11.04 3.53 -18.74
C SER A 144 -10.10 3.47 -19.93
N ASN A 145 -9.05 4.31 -19.93
CA ASN A 145 -8.04 4.35 -20.98
C ASN A 145 -7.26 3.03 -21.05
N CYS A 146 -6.90 2.46 -19.90
CA CYS A 146 -6.21 1.17 -19.85
C CYS A 146 -7.06 0.04 -20.47
N ARG A 147 -8.36 0.00 -20.19
CA ARG A 147 -9.29 -0.98 -20.80
C ARG A 147 -9.41 -0.78 -22.31
N ALA A 148 -9.58 0.46 -22.76
CA ALA A 148 -9.68 0.77 -24.19
C ALA A 148 -8.41 0.36 -24.94
N MET A 149 -7.23 0.66 -24.38
CA MET A 149 -5.94 0.25 -24.93
C MET A 149 -5.78 -1.27 -24.96
N ALA A 150 -6.14 -1.97 -23.88
CA ALA A 150 -6.08 -3.43 -23.82
C ALA A 150 -6.98 -4.08 -24.87
N ASN A 151 -8.21 -3.58 -25.04
CA ASN A 151 -9.14 -4.06 -26.06
C ASN A 151 -8.59 -3.85 -27.47
N ALA A 152 -8.08 -2.65 -27.77
CA ALA A 152 -7.49 -2.36 -29.08
C ALA A 152 -6.29 -3.27 -29.39
N LEU A 153 -5.46 -3.59 -28.40
CA LEU A 153 -4.34 -4.53 -28.57
C LEU A 153 -4.84 -5.98 -28.81
N ILE A 154 -5.90 -6.40 -28.11
CA ILE A 154 -6.52 -7.71 -28.32
C ILE A 154 -7.12 -7.80 -29.74
N ASP A 155 -7.79 -6.74 -30.21
CA ASP A 155 -8.39 -6.68 -31.55
C ASP A 155 -7.32 -6.75 -32.65
N LEU A 156 -6.12 -6.23 -32.38
CA LEU A 156 -4.95 -6.34 -33.26
C LEU A 156 -4.25 -7.71 -33.17
N GLY A 157 -4.76 -8.66 -32.37
CA GLY A 157 -4.23 -10.01 -32.23
C GLY A 157 -3.10 -10.16 -31.21
N TYR A 158 -2.82 -9.15 -30.39
CA TYR A 158 -1.84 -9.28 -29.31
C TYR A 158 -2.38 -10.04 -28.11
N LYS A 159 -1.53 -10.85 -27.48
CA LYS A 159 -1.85 -11.53 -26.22
C LYS A 159 -1.48 -10.65 -25.02
N ILE A 160 -2.46 -10.35 -24.17
CA ILE A 160 -2.27 -9.58 -22.93
C ILE A 160 -2.26 -10.53 -21.71
N VAL A 161 -1.25 -10.42 -20.85
CA VAL A 161 -1.09 -11.24 -19.64
C VAL A 161 -1.94 -10.70 -18.48
N THR A 162 -2.46 -11.61 -17.65
CA THR A 162 -3.30 -11.33 -16.48
C THR A 162 -2.72 -11.91 -15.21
#